data_AF-A0A5B7J9Y1-F1
#
_entry.id   AF-A0A5B7J9Y1-F1
#
_cell.length_a   1.000
_cell.length_b   1.000
_cell.length_c   1.000
_cell.angle_alpha   90.00
_cell.angle_beta   90.00
_cell.angle_gamma   90.00
#
_symmetry.space_group_name_H-M   'P 1'
#
loop_
_entity.id
_entity.type
_entity.pdbx_description
1 polymer ?
#
loop_
_entity_poly.entity_id
_entity_poly.type
_entity_poly.pdbx_seq_one_letter_code
_entity_poly.pdbx_strand_id
1 'polypeptide(L)'
;MVKCDPRHGKYMACCLLYRGDVVPKDVNCAIATIKTKRSIQFVDWCPTGFKVGINYQPPTVVPGGDLAKVNRAVCMLSNTTAIGEAWARLDHKFDLMYAKRAFVHW
;
A
#
# COMPACT_ATOMS: atom_id res chain seq x y z
N MET A 1 1.46 7.26 -4.08
CA MET A 1 1.03 5.84 -4.15
C MET A 1 1.24 5.35 -5.58
N VAL A 2 1.57 4.06 -5.77
CA VAL A 2 1.84 3.51 -7.10
C VAL A 2 0.53 3.29 -7.86
N LYS A 3 0.50 3.63 -9.16
CA LYS A 3 -0.66 3.39 -10.04
C LYS A 3 -0.67 1.94 -10.52
N CYS A 4 -1.37 1.07 -9.81
CA CYS A 4 -1.66 -0.33 -10.19
C CYS A 4 -3.01 -0.73 -9.59
N ASP A 5 -3.72 -1.67 -10.21
CA ASP A 5 -4.97 -2.18 -9.64
C ASP A 5 -4.71 -3.37 -8.69
N PRO A 6 -4.83 -3.22 -7.36
CA PRO A 6 -4.55 -4.31 -6.43
C PRO A 6 -5.51 -5.50 -6.57
N ARG A 7 -6.64 -5.36 -7.27
CA ARG A 7 -7.61 -6.44 -7.52
C ARG A 7 -7.12 -7.43 -8.58
N HIS A 8 -6.17 -7.03 -9.43
CA HIS A 8 -5.52 -7.93 -10.39
C HIS A 8 -4.36 -8.72 -9.77
N GLY A 9 -4.07 -8.51 -8.48
CA GLY A 9 -3.01 -9.19 -7.76
C GLY A 9 -3.51 -9.91 -6.50
N LYS A 10 -2.55 -10.51 -5.80
CA LYS A 10 -2.74 -11.10 -4.48
C LYS A 10 -1.82 -10.42 -3.48
N TYR A 11 -2.31 -10.21 -2.27
CA TYR A 11 -1.52 -9.71 -1.16
C TYR A 11 -0.63 -10.81 -0.58
N MET A 12 0.66 -10.54 -0.46
CA MET A 12 1.61 -11.38 0.27
C MET A 12 1.77 -10.93 1.72
N ALA A 13 1.66 -9.62 1.97
CA ALA A 13 1.69 -9.04 3.30
C ALA A 13 0.99 -7.67 3.32
N CYS A 14 0.45 -7.29 4.48
CA CYS A 14 -0.13 -5.99 4.73
C CYS A 14 0.25 -5.53 6.15
N CYS A 15 0.69 -4.28 6.30
CA CYS A 15 0.98 -3.65 7.58
C CYS A 15 0.15 -2.37 7.70
N LEU A 16 -0.57 -2.23 8.80
CA LEU A 16 -1.38 -1.05 9.13
C LEU A 16 -0.70 -0.30 10.28
N LEU A 17 -0.16 0.88 9.97
CA LEU A 17 0.52 1.76 10.90
C LEU A 17 -0.41 2.92 11.27
N TYR A 18 -1.13 2.76 12.37
CA TYR A 18 -2.05 3.76 12.89
C TYR A 18 -1.34 4.82 13.71
N ARG A 19 -1.90 6.04 13.69
CA ARG A 19 -1.41 7.18 14.45
C ARG A 19 -2.54 8.01 15.04
N GLY A 20 -2.38 8.50 16.27
CA GLY A 20 -3.33 9.37 16.98
C GLY A 20 -4.30 8.64 17.91
N ASP A 21 -5.47 9.23 18.09
CA ASP A 21 -6.54 8.69 18.94
C ASP A 21 -7.14 7.43 18.29
N VAL A 22 -6.54 6.27 18.57
CA VAL A 22 -6.89 4.98 17.97
C VAL A 22 -6.98 3.91 19.05
N VAL A 23 -8.18 3.33 19.19
CA VAL A 23 -8.45 2.25 20.14
C VAL A 23 -8.12 0.90 19.49
N PRO A 24 -7.29 0.03 20.10
CA PRO A 24 -6.92 -1.26 19.51
C PRO A 24 -8.10 -2.19 19.17
N LYS A 25 -9.18 -2.14 19.96
CA LYS A 25 -10.42 -2.90 19.71
C LYS A 25 -11.03 -2.51 18.35
N ASP A 26 -11.09 -1.23 18.04
CA ASP A 26 -11.68 -0.73 16.79
C ASP A 26 -10.85 -1.14 15.58
N VAL A 27 -9.52 -1.18 15.73
CA VAL A 27 -8.61 -1.69 14.69
C VAL A 27 -8.89 -3.15 14.38
N ASN A 28 -9.02 -4.00 15.41
CA ASN A 28 -9.32 -5.41 15.23
C ASN A 28 -10.69 -5.64 14.56
N CYS A 29 -11.72 -4.88 14.97
CA CYS A 29 -13.03 -4.91 14.33
C CYS A 29 -12.98 -4.47 12.85
N ALA A 30 -12.21 -3.43 12.54
CA ALA A 30 -12.03 -2.95 11.17
C ALA A 30 -11.32 -3.99 10.30
N ILE A 31 -10.25 -4.62 10.81
CA ILE A 31 -9.54 -5.70 10.10
C ILE A 31 -10.46 -6.91 9.86
N ALA A 32 -11.26 -7.30 10.86
CA ALA A 32 -12.23 -8.38 10.70
C ALA A 32 -13.24 -8.06 9.57
N THR A 33 -13.76 -6.83 9.53
CA THR A 33 -14.66 -6.36 8.46
C THR A 33 -13.98 -6.36 7.09
N ILE A 34 -12.69 -6.01 7.02
CA ILE A 34 -11.92 -6.00 5.78
C ILE A 34 -11.70 -7.42 5.26
N LYS A 35 -11.41 -8.38 6.16
CA LYS A 35 -11.18 -9.79 5.81
C LYS A 35 -12.41 -10.49 5.23
N THR A 36 -13.63 -10.05 5.55
CA THR A 36 -14.85 -10.62 4.96
C THR A 36 -15.10 -10.15 3.53
N LYS A 37 -14.42 -9.09 3.07
CA LYS A 37 -14.57 -8.57 1.70
C LYS A 37 -13.78 -9.42 0.71
N ARG A 38 -14.45 -9.89 -0.35
CA ARG A 38 -13.83 -10.67 -1.45
C ARG A 38 -12.80 -9.88 -2.28
N SER A 39 -12.73 -8.57 -2.10
CA SER A 39 -11.82 -7.67 -2.82
C SER A 39 -10.37 -7.75 -2.33
N ILE A 40 -10.11 -8.35 -1.17
CA ILE A 40 -8.76 -8.50 -0.62
C ILE A 40 -8.45 -9.98 -0.56
N GLN A 41 -7.59 -10.41 -1.47
CA GLN A 41 -7.20 -11.81 -1.60
C GLN A 41 -5.73 -11.94 -1.23
N PHE A 42 -5.46 -12.68 -0.17
CA PHE A 42 -4.10 -13.08 0.17
C PHE A 42 -3.67 -14.29 -0.65
N VAL A 43 -2.37 -14.46 -0.80
CA VAL A 43 -1.77 -15.73 -1.22
C VAL A 43 -2.14 -16.83 -0.21
N ASP A 44 -2.27 -18.06 -0.70
CA ASP A 44 -2.69 -19.24 0.08
C ASP A 44 -1.75 -19.57 1.24
N TRP A 45 -0.44 -19.34 1.06
CA TRP A 45 0.58 -19.54 2.09
C TRP A 45 0.67 -18.41 3.13
N CYS A 46 -0.16 -17.35 3.07
CA CYS A 46 -0.16 -16.25 4.03
C CYS A 46 -1.56 -15.88 4.57
N PRO A 47 -2.18 -16.73 5.42
CA PRO A 47 -3.53 -16.49 5.93
C PRO A 47 -3.63 -15.38 6.99
N THR A 48 -2.56 -15.10 7.73
CA THR A 48 -2.51 -14.09 8.82
C THR A 48 -1.84 -12.79 8.39
N GLY A 49 -1.96 -12.41 7.12
CA GLY A 49 -1.10 -11.41 6.48
C GLY A 49 -1.23 -9.94 6.94
N PHE A 50 -1.89 -9.63 8.05
CA PHE A 50 -1.97 -8.28 8.62
C PHE A 50 -1.06 -8.10 9.84
N LYS A 51 -0.19 -7.11 9.81
CA LYS A 51 0.55 -6.59 10.96
C LYS A 51 -0.03 -5.23 11.37
N VAL A 52 -0.05 -4.93 12.66
CA VAL A 52 -0.62 -3.69 13.20
C VAL A 52 0.40 -3.00 14.09
N GLY A 53 0.61 -1.70 13.87
CA GLY A 53 1.33 -0.81 14.77
C GLY A 53 0.46 0.40 15.13
N ILE A 54 0.53 0.86 16.37
CA ILE A 54 -0.25 2.01 16.85
C ILE A 54 0.71 2.98 17.56
N ASN A 55 0.70 4.24 17.12
CA ASN A 55 1.37 5.35 17.80
C ASN A 55 0.32 6.34 18.29
N TYR A 56 0.23 6.58 19.59
CA TYR A 56 -0.81 7.46 20.17
C TYR A 56 -0.58 8.96 19.93
N GLN A 57 0.61 9.38 19.48
CA GLN A 57 0.85 10.77 19.10
C GLN A 57 0.07 11.12 17.83
N PRO A 58 -0.76 12.19 17.80
CA PRO A 58 -1.50 12.54 16.60
C PRO A 58 -0.58 12.95 15.44
N PRO A 59 -1.04 12.83 14.18
CA PRO A 59 -0.30 13.35 13.03
C PRO A 59 -0.07 14.86 13.16
N THR A 60 1.16 15.29 12.92
CA THR A 60 1.53 16.71 12.91
C THR A 60 1.25 17.30 11.52
N VAL A 61 0.83 18.56 11.47
CA VAL A 61 0.68 19.33 10.24
C VAL A 61 1.78 20.38 10.14
N VAL A 62 2.19 20.69 8.91
CA VAL A 62 3.13 21.77 8.64
C VAL A 62 2.34 23.08 8.54
N PRO A 63 2.74 24.17 9.22
CA PRO A 63 2.10 25.47 9.06
C PRO A 63 2.12 25.93 7.59
N GLY A 64 0.97 26.32 7.05
CA GLY A 64 0.82 26.69 5.63
C GLY A 64 0.80 25.51 4.65
N GLY A 65 0.80 24.27 5.14
CA GLY A 65 0.65 23.08 4.31
C GLY A 65 -0.81 22.77 3.96
N ASP A 66 -1.00 21.89 2.97
CA ASP A 66 -2.32 21.60 2.39
C ASP A 66 -3.18 20.61 3.18
N LEU A 67 -2.60 19.95 4.19
CA LEU A 67 -3.26 18.90 4.95
C LEU A 67 -3.89 19.45 6.24
N ALA A 68 -5.18 19.19 6.41
CA ALA A 68 -5.90 19.52 7.63
C ALA A 68 -5.38 18.74 8.84
N LYS A 69 -5.51 19.34 10.03
CA LYS A 69 -5.25 18.64 11.29
C LYS A 69 -6.29 17.54 11.50
N VAL A 70 -5.82 16.34 11.83
CA VAL A 70 -6.67 15.16 12.04
C VAL A 70 -6.35 14.48 13.37
N ASN A 71 -7.35 13.87 14.00
CA ASN A 71 -7.20 13.17 15.28
C ASN A 71 -6.57 11.78 15.12
N ARG A 72 -6.70 11.17 13.93
CA ARG A 72 -6.16 9.85 13.62
C ARG A 72 -5.82 9.72 12.14
N ALA A 73 -4.83 8.90 11.82
CA ALA A 73 -4.46 8.53 10.46
C ALA A 73 -3.96 7.08 10.41
N VAL A 74 -3.89 6.52 9.20
CA VAL A 74 -3.32 5.20 8.95
C VAL A 74 -2.41 5.25 7.73
N CYS A 75 -1.25 4.60 7.83
CA CYS A 75 -0.40 4.29 6.69
C CYS A 75 -0.43 2.78 6.46
N MET A 76 -0.86 2.35 5.26
CA MET A 76 -0.83 0.95 4.88
C MET A 76 0.40 0.68 4.01
N LEU A 77 1.23 -0.27 4.44
CA LEU A 77 2.32 -0.81 3.64
C LEU A 77 1.93 -2.23 3.22
N SER A 78 1.66 -2.42 1.93
CA SER A 78 1.23 -3.71 1.40
C SER A 78 2.19 -4.24 0.34
N ASN A 79 2.54 -5.51 0.43
CA ASN A 79 3.22 -6.25 -0.60
C ASN A 79 2.18 -7.02 -1.43
N THR A 80 1.98 -6.63 -2.69
CA THR A 80 0.99 -7.21 -3.61
C THR A 80 1.64 -7.51 -4.96
N THR A 81 1.24 -8.63 -5.58
CA THR A 81 1.71 -8.99 -6.93
C THR A 81 1.25 -8.00 -8.00
N ALA A 82 0.23 -7.17 -7.72
CA ALA A 82 -0.24 -6.13 -8.63
C ALA A 82 0.83 -5.09 -9.00
N ILE A 83 1.92 -4.99 -8.23
CA ILE A 83 3.07 -4.15 -8.57
C ILE A 83 3.69 -4.53 -9.92
N GLY A 84 3.50 -5.78 -10.37
CA GLY A 84 3.92 -6.25 -11.69
C GLY A 84 3.40 -5.39 -12.85
N GLU A 85 2.21 -4.78 -12.72
CA GLU A 85 1.69 -3.86 -13.74
C GLU A 85 2.56 -2.62 -13.92
N ALA A 86 3.18 -2.12 -12.84
CA ALA A 86 4.06 -0.97 -12.89
C ALA A 86 5.38 -1.32 -13.58
N TRP A 87 5.93 -2.50 -13.27
CA TRP A 87 7.13 -3.03 -13.90
C TRP A 87 6.93 -3.28 -15.39
N ALA A 88 5.83 -3.93 -15.78
CA ALA A 88 5.53 -4.18 -17.20
C ALA A 88 5.49 -2.88 -18.04
N ARG A 89 4.99 -1.77 -17.47
CA ARG A 89 5.02 -0.47 -18.15
C ARG A 89 6.42 0.14 -18.25
N LEU A 90 7.28 -0.12 -17.28
CA LEU A 90 8.68 0.30 -17.31
C LEU A 90 9.43 -0.49 -18.39
N ASP A 91 9.31 -1.81 -18.35
CA ASP A 91 9.95 -2.75 -19.28
C ASP A 91 9.56 -2.42 -20.72
N HIS A 92 8.26 -2.20 -20.97
CA HIS A 92 7.79 -1.80 -22.30
C HIS A 92 8.47 -0.53 -22.84
N LYS A 93 8.63 0.51 -21.99
CA LYS A 93 9.31 1.75 -22.40
C LYS A 93 10.80 1.52 -22.62
N PHE A 94 11.43 0.70 -21.79
CA PHE A 94 12.83 0.32 -21.95
C PHE A 94 13.05 -0.39 -23.28
N ASP A 95 12.24 -1.41 -23.59
CA ASP A 95 12.34 -2.21 -24.82
C ASP A 95 12.22 -1.34 -26.07
N LEU A 96 11.30 -0.36 -26.07
CA LEU A 96 11.14 0.58 -27.18
C LEU A 96 12.41 1.38 -27.46
N MET A 97 13.10 1.86 -26.42
CA MET A 97 14.34 2.61 -26.56
C MET A 97 15.52 1.70 -26.93
N TYR A 98 15.63 0.56 -26.25
CA TYR A 98 16.74 -0.36 -26.42
C TYR A 98 16.73 -1.04 -27.79
N ALA A 99 15.55 -1.33 -28.36
CA ALA A 99 15.40 -1.84 -29.73
C ALA A 99 16.03 -0.92 -30.79
N LYS A 100 16.18 0.38 -30.49
CA LYS A 100 16.84 1.36 -31.36
C LYS A 100 18.26 1.71 -30.90
N ARG A 101 18.78 1.04 -29.86
CA ARG A 101 20.02 1.41 -29.16
C ARG A 101 20.04 2.88 -28.75
N ALA A 102 18.87 3.48 -28.56
CA ALA A 102 18.75 4.88 -28.16
C ALA A 102 19.40 5.04 -26.78
N PHE A 103 20.28 6.02 -26.68
CA PHE A 103 21.02 6.37 -25.47
C PHE A 103 21.96 5.29 -24.88
N VAL A 104 22.29 4.23 -25.61
CA VAL A 104 23.13 3.13 -25.09
C VAL A 104 24.63 3.52 -24.98
N HIS A 105 25.09 4.50 -25.75
CA HIS A 105 26.50 4.85 -25.90
C HIS A 105 26.95 6.06 -25.06
N TRP A 106 26.06 6.62 -24.23
CA TRP A 106 26.38 7.75 -23.37
C TRP A 106 27.09 7.33 -22.10
#